data_AF-A0A926AA79-F1
#
_entry.id   AF-A0A926AA79-F1
#
_cell.length_a   1.000
_cell.length_b   1.000
_cell.length_c   1.000
_cell.angle_alpha   90.00
_cell.angle_beta   90.00
_cell.angle_gamma   90.00
#
_symmetry.space_group_name_H-M   'P 1'
#
loop_
_entity.id
_entity.type
_entity.pdbx_description
1 polymer ?
#
loop_
_entity_poly.entity_id
_entity_poly.type
_entity_poly.pdbx_seq_one_letter_code
_entity_poly.pdbx_strand_id
1 'polypeptide(L)'
;MSKLPQFSRPTFETALSAWSKLLAENHYPTELVWIFDENLIFEQNAQGKSHLSFQTHLTPPPPEADRVAYNYFCEFEARIVFYRLGSTQGKSVCLMLCDSWFESKGEAEGFSRHDEWLMSFYPGAKTELEEIADEQRWKKRIVRNRPLHDLDFSMTLRGVHEILAHGRVLTSYEHYALRLLHGWGRLLGHQSK
;
A
#
# COMPACT_ATOMS: atom_id res chain seq x y z
N MET A 1 21.92 -1.19 16.61
CA MET A 1 21.18 -0.36 15.65
C MET A 1 22.13 0.69 15.11
N SER A 2 22.41 0.67 13.80
CA SER A 2 23.19 1.72 13.15
C SER A 2 22.44 3.05 13.28
N LYS A 3 23.17 4.13 13.60
CA LYS A 3 22.59 5.47 13.68
C LYS A 3 22.06 5.85 12.30
N LEU A 4 20.78 6.22 12.20
CA LEU A 4 20.20 6.69 10.95
C LEU A 4 20.98 7.93 10.45
N PRO A 5 21.14 8.11 9.13
CA PRO A 5 21.72 9.33 8.58
C PRO A 5 20.85 10.54 8.99
N GLN A 6 21.43 11.73 8.99
CA GLN A 6 20.61 12.95 9.11
C GLN A 6 19.79 13.10 7.83
N PHE A 7 18.46 13.19 7.95
CA PHE A 7 17.55 13.24 6.81
C PHE A 7 16.51 14.36 6.97
N SER A 8 15.92 14.77 5.86
CA SER A 8 14.76 15.67 5.82
C SER A 8 13.79 15.19 4.76
N ARG A 9 12.55 14.90 5.17
CA ARG A 9 11.50 14.44 4.25
C ARG A 9 11.09 15.58 3.32
N PRO A 10 11.06 15.36 2.00
CA PRO A 10 10.53 16.36 1.08
C PRO A 10 9.00 16.41 1.17
N THR A 11 8.37 17.33 0.43
CA THR A 11 6.91 17.30 0.26
C THR A 11 6.50 16.10 -0.59
N PHE A 12 5.23 15.70 -0.50
CA PHE A 12 4.69 14.61 -1.33
C PHE A 12 4.89 14.87 -2.83
N GLU A 13 4.67 16.10 -3.30
CA GLU A 13 4.82 16.47 -4.72
C GLU A 13 6.27 16.31 -5.19
N THR A 14 7.22 16.65 -4.32
CA THR A 14 8.65 16.53 -4.63
C THR A 14 9.05 15.06 -4.74
N ALA A 15 8.62 14.22 -3.80
CA ALA A 15 8.83 12.78 -3.87
C ALA A 15 8.13 12.15 -5.09
N LEU A 16 6.88 12.54 -5.37
CA LEU A 16 6.10 12.05 -6.49
C LEU A 16 6.70 12.47 -7.84
N SER A 17 7.27 13.67 -7.93
CA SER A 17 7.99 14.14 -9.11
C SER A 17 9.25 13.31 -9.36
N ALA A 18 10.04 13.05 -8.30
CA ALA A 18 11.21 12.18 -8.38
C ALA A 18 10.84 10.76 -8.83
N TRP A 19 9.75 10.21 -8.26
CA TRP A 19 9.22 8.91 -8.65
C TRP A 19 8.79 8.87 -10.11
N SER A 20 8.00 9.84 -10.55
CA SER A 20 7.51 9.94 -11.93
C SER A 20 8.66 10.06 -12.93
N LYS A 21 9.70 10.83 -12.58
CA LYS A 21 10.92 10.94 -13.38
C LYS A 21 11.62 9.59 -13.51
N LEU A 22 11.80 8.87 -12.40
CA LEU A 22 12.43 7.55 -12.42
C LEU A 22 11.63 6.55 -13.27
N LEU A 23 10.30 6.54 -13.16
CA LEU A 23 9.45 5.70 -14.01
C LEU A 23 9.62 6.03 -15.49
N ALA A 24 9.63 7.31 -15.86
CA ALA A 24 9.83 7.75 -17.24
C ALA A 24 11.20 7.34 -17.79
N GLU A 25 12.27 7.51 -17.02
CA GLU A 25 13.64 7.10 -17.39
C GLU A 25 13.73 5.59 -17.64
N ASN A 26 12.93 4.80 -16.92
CA ASN A 26 12.84 3.35 -17.09
C ASN A 26 11.77 2.92 -18.12
N HIS A 27 11.19 3.87 -18.87
CA HIS A 27 10.16 3.62 -19.88
C HIS A 27 8.90 2.93 -19.32
N TYR A 28 8.57 3.21 -18.06
CA TYR A 28 7.34 2.78 -17.41
C TYR A 28 6.27 3.88 -17.46
N PRO A 29 4.98 3.51 -17.39
CA PRO A 29 3.93 4.52 -17.35
C PRO A 29 4.03 5.41 -16.11
N THR A 30 3.83 6.71 -16.30
CA THR A 30 3.88 7.72 -15.23
C THR A 30 2.50 8.04 -14.66
N GLU A 31 1.41 7.60 -15.32
CA GLU A 31 0.08 7.61 -14.71
C GLU A 31 0.03 6.51 -13.65
N LEU A 32 -0.38 6.84 -12.43
CA LEU A 32 -0.28 5.96 -11.27
C LEU A 32 -1.66 5.47 -10.82
N VAL A 33 -1.72 4.20 -10.43
CA VAL A 33 -2.82 3.62 -9.66
C VAL A 33 -2.25 3.28 -8.29
N TRP A 34 -2.63 4.04 -7.26
CA TRP A 34 -2.24 3.76 -5.89
C TRP A 34 -3.15 2.71 -5.29
N ILE A 35 -2.55 1.67 -4.71
CA ILE A 35 -3.27 0.59 -4.05
C ILE A 35 -2.75 0.36 -2.63
N PHE A 36 -3.59 -0.26 -1.82
CA PHE A 36 -3.36 -0.53 -0.40
C PHE A 36 -3.47 -2.03 -0.11
N ASP A 37 -3.15 -2.46 1.11
CA ASP A 37 -3.13 -3.89 1.47
C ASP A 37 -4.42 -4.64 1.04
N GLU A 38 -5.60 -4.06 1.31
CA GLU A 38 -6.88 -4.68 1.00
C GLU A 38 -7.17 -4.81 -0.51
N ASN A 39 -6.48 -4.03 -1.35
CA ASN A 39 -6.59 -4.09 -2.80
C ASN A 39 -5.74 -5.22 -3.41
N LEU A 40 -4.76 -5.75 -2.68
CA LEU A 40 -3.90 -6.83 -3.16
C LEU A 40 -4.69 -8.14 -3.23
N ILE A 41 -4.55 -8.84 -4.36
CA ILE A 41 -5.16 -10.15 -4.56
C ILE A 41 -4.07 -11.15 -4.89
N PHE A 42 -3.92 -12.12 -4.00
CA PHE A 42 -3.08 -13.28 -4.25
C PHE A 42 -3.94 -14.48 -4.60
N GLU A 43 -3.65 -15.08 -5.74
CA GLU A 43 -4.27 -16.32 -6.21
C GLU A 43 -3.18 -17.38 -6.43
N GLN A 44 -3.55 -18.66 -6.31
CA GLN A 44 -2.70 -19.76 -6.75
C GLN A 44 -3.29 -20.34 -8.03
N ASN A 45 -2.46 -20.54 -9.04
CA ASN A 45 -2.89 -21.25 -10.24
C ASN A 45 -2.96 -22.77 -9.99
N ALA A 46 -3.47 -23.53 -10.97
CA ALA A 46 -3.61 -24.98 -10.88
C ALA A 46 -2.29 -25.73 -10.64
N GLN A 47 -1.14 -25.08 -10.91
CA GLN A 47 0.21 -25.60 -10.71
C GLN A 47 0.81 -25.16 -9.35
N GLY A 48 0.03 -24.49 -8.49
CA GLY A 48 0.48 -24.00 -7.18
C GLY A 48 1.36 -22.75 -7.23
N LYS A 49 1.58 -22.17 -8.41
CA LYS A 49 2.32 -20.91 -8.55
C LYS A 49 1.43 -19.76 -8.13
N SER A 50 1.93 -18.94 -7.22
CA SER A 50 1.25 -17.71 -6.82
C SER A 50 1.28 -16.66 -7.91
N HIS A 51 0.14 -16.00 -8.09
CA HIS A 51 -0.08 -14.88 -8.97
C HIS A 51 -0.57 -13.68 -8.15
N LEU A 52 -0.04 -12.50 -8.46
CA LEU A 52 -0.46 -11.25 -7.85
C LEU A 52 -1.30 -10.47 -8.86
N SER A 53 -2.47 -10.07 -8.41
CA SER A 53 -3.41 -9.19 -9.09
C SER A 53 -3.83 -8.09 -8.10
N PHE A 54 -4.64 -7.14 -8.56
CA PHE A 54 -5.18 -6.11 -7.69
C PHE A 54 -6.65 -5.82 -8.03
N GLN A 55 -7.29 -5.00 -7.22
CA GLN A 55 -8.70 -4.64 -7.37
C GLN A 55 -8.91 -3.24 -6.79
N THR A 56 -9.38 -2.28 -7.60
CA THR A 56 -9.86 -0.98 -7.10
C THR A 56 -11.35 -0.70 -7.32
N HIS A 57 -12.03 -1.36 -8.26
CA HIS A 57 -13.49 -1.17 -8.46
C HIS A 57 -14.42 -1.50 -7.27
N LEU A 58 -14.16 -2.56 -6.51
CA LEU A 58 -14.95 -3.03 -5.37
C LEU A 58 -14.56 -2.32 -4.07
N THR A 59 -13.26 -2.06 -3.90
CA THR A 59 -12.71 -1.36 -2.74
C THR A 59 -11.84 -0.18 -3.21
N PRO A 60 -12.44 0.86 -3.79
CA PRO A 60 -11.68 1.98 -4.33
C PRO A 60 -10.98 2.73 -3.20
N PRO A 61 -9.69 3.03 -3.35
CA PRO A 61 -9.04 4.00 -2.49
C PRO A 61 -9.78 5.35 -2.55
N PRO A 62 -9.96 6.05 -1.41
CA PRO A 62 -10.53 7.39 -1.45
C PRO A 62 -9.61 8.35 -2.21
N PRO A 63 -10.14 9.49 -2.70
CA PRO A 63 -9.30 10.55 -3.23
C PRO A 63 -8.22 10.94 -2.22
N GLU A 64 -7.01 11.23 -2.72
CA GLU A 64 -5.84 11.63 -1.91
C GLU A 64 -5.34 10.58 -0.89
N ALA A 65 -5.76 9.31 -1.01
CA ALA A 65 -5.30 8.22 -0.15
C ALA A 65 -3.76 8.07 -0.13
N ASP A 66 -3.12 8.33 -1.26
CA ASP A 66 -1.67 8.36 -1.43
C ASP A 66 -1.02 9.45 -0.56
N ARG A 67 -1.53 10.68 -0.61
CA ARG A 67 -1.04 11.77 0.24
C ARG A 67 -1.25 11.48 1.73
N VAL A 68 -2.39 10.89 2.09
CA VAL A 68 -2.67 10.46 3.46
C VAL A 68 -1.63 9.44 3.94
N ALA A 69 -1.35 8.41 3.14
CA ALA A 69 -0.36 7.40 3.48
C ALA A 69 1.06 7.97 3.54
N TYR A 70 1.43 8.86 2.62
CA TYR A 70 2.72 9.54 2.65
C TYR A 70 2.91 10.33 3.95
N ASN A 71 1.94 11.17 4.31
CA ASN A 71 2.00 11.99 5.51
C ASN A 71 2.05 11.10 6.76
N TYR A 72 1.22 10.06 6.81
CA TYR A 72 1.24 9.10 7.90
C TYR A 72 2.63 8.46 8.06
N PHE A 73 3.25 8.02 6.96
CA PHE A 73 4.57 7.41 7.01
C PHE A 73 5.71 8.38 7.31
N CYS A 74 5.53 9.68 7.07
CA CYS A 74 6.52 10.70 7.44
C CYS A 74 6.68 10.85 8.97
N GLU A 75 5.68 10.44 9.75
CA GLU A 75 5.75 10.43 11.22
C GLU A 75 6.67 9.32 11.78
N PHE A 76 7.15 8.41 10.93
CA PHE A 76 8.02 7.31 11.32
C PHE A 76 9.48 7.59 10.95
N GLU A 77 10.38 7.27 11.88
CA GLU A 77 11.83 7.20 11.64
C GLU A 77 12.22 5.90 10.91
N ALA A 78 11.53 5.58 9.82
CA ALA A 78 11.73 4.37 9.01
C ALA A 78 11.66 4.70 7.51
N ARG A 79 12.31 3.91 6.66
CA ARG A 79 12.40 4.20 5.23
C ARG A 79 11.07 4.09 4.51
N ILE A 80 10.69 5.17 3.82
CA ILE A 80 9.52 5.16 2.93
C ILE A 80 9.96 4.64 1.57
N VAL A 81 9.24 3.65 1.04
CA VAL A 81 9.49 3.11 -0.29
C VAL A 81 8.29 3.37 -1.19
N PHE A 82 8.55 4.02 -2.33
CA PHE A 82 7.63 4.09 -3.46
C PHE A 82 7.87 2.84 -4.30
N TYR A 83 6.89 1.94 -4.34
CA TYR A 83 7.06 0.60 -4.86
C TYR A 83 6.09 0.35 -6.01
N ARG A 84 6.62 0.02 -7.20
CA ARG A 84 5.82 -0.38 -8.36
C ARG A 84 5.72 -1.90 -8.43
N LEU A 85 4.50 -2.42 -8.45
CA LEU A 85 4.25 -3.85 -8.64
C LEU A 85 4.27 -4.27 -10.11
N GLY A 86 3.84 -3.37 -10.99
CA GLY A 86 3.67 -3.64 -12.40
C GLY A 86 2.87 -2.56 -13.10
N SER A 87 2.28 -2.91 -14.24
CA SER A 87 1.45 -2.02 -15.04
C SER A 87 0.11 -2.65 -15.36
N THR A 88 -0.86 -1.80 -15.65
CA THR A 88 -2.20 -2.19 -16.12
C THR A 88 -2.70 -1.10 -17.05
N GLN A 89 -3.11 -1.46 -18.27
CA GLN A 89 -3.75 -0.53 -19.21
C GLN A 89 -2.98 0.80 -19.40
N GLY A 90 -1.66 0.75 -19.44
CA GLY A 90 -0.82 1.95 -19.60
C GLY A 90 -0.67 2.80 -18.34
N LYS A 91 -0.94 2.25 -17.15
CA LYS A 91 -0.70 2.88 -15.84
C LYS A 91 0.25 2.03 -15.01
N SER A 92 0.95 2.63 -14.05
CA SER A 92 1.80 1.92 -13.08
C SER A 92 1.04 1.69 -11.78
N VAL A 93 0.93 0.43 -11.36
CA VAL A 93 0.29 0.05 -10.10
C VAL A 93 1.32 0.15 -8.99
N CYS A 94 1.08 1.06 -8.05
CA CYS A 94 2.04 1.45 -7.04
C CYS A 94 1.45 1.36 -5.63
N LEU A 95 2.33 1.20 -4.65
CA LEU A 95 2.02 1.28 -3.23
C LEU A 95 3.17 1.97 -2.49
N MET A 96 2.87 2.48 -1.30
CA MET A 96 3.88 2.99 -0.38
C MET A 96 4.09 2.00 0.76
N LEU A 97 5.36 1.77 1.08
CA LEU A 97 5.80 0.92 2.19
C LEU A 97 6.57 1.77 3.20
N CYS A 98 6.55 1.41 4.47
CA CYS A 98 7.39 2.05 5.48
C CYS A 98 7.81 1.05 6.56
N ASP A 99 9.10 0.69 6.59
CA ASP A 99 9.69 -0.12 7.66
C ASP A 99 11.23 -0.03 7.67
N SER A 100 11.82 -0.30 8.83
CA SER A 100 13.28 -0.46 9.00
C SER A 100 13.88 -1.61 8.17
N TRP A 101 13.09 -2.61 7.79
CA TRP A 101 13.48 -3.72 6.91
C TRP A 101 14.17 -3.23 5.63
N PHE A 102 13.67 -2.12 5.08
CA PHE A 102 14.20 -1.53 3.84
C PHE A 102 15.56 -0.84 3.99
N GLU A 103 16.07 -0.63 5.21
CA GLU A 103 17.41 -0.07 5.39
C GLU A 103 18.51 -0.98 4.84
N SER A 104 18.28 -2.29 4.87
CA SER A 104 19.20 -3.27 4.29
C SER A 104 19.12 -3.35 2.76
N LYS A 105 18.11 -2.74 2.14
CA LYS A 105 17.80 -2.84 0.72
C LYS A 105 18.54 -1.79 -0.09
N GLY A 106 19.18 -2.20 -1.19
CA GLY A 106 20.01 -1.31 -2.01
C GLY A 106 19.86 -1.50 -3.51
N GLU A 107 20.74 -0.84 -4.28
CA GLU A 107 20.73 -0.86 -5.75
C GLU A 107 20.87 -2.28 -6.33
N ALA A 108 21.63 -3.15 -5.66
CA ALA A 108 21.78 -4.56 -6.06
C ALA A 108 20.44 -5.33 -6.05
N GLU A 109 19.47 -4.87 -5.26
CA GLU A 109 18.12 -5.42 -5.20
C GLU A 109 17.12 -4.60 -6.03
N GLY A 110 17.58 -3.60 -6.77
CA GLY A 110 16.76 -2.75 -7.65
C GLY A 110 16.17 -1.50 -6.98
N PHE A 111 16.63 -1.14 -5.77
CA PHE A 111 16.19 0.07 -5.07
C PHE A 111 17.09 1.26 -5.41
N SER A 112 16.48 2.35 -5.88
CA SER A 112 17.15 3.66 -5.95
C SER A 112 16.99 4.38 -4.62
N ARG A 113 18.09 4.62 -3.91
CA ARG A 113 18.09 5.19 -2.56
C ARG A 113 18.26 6.71 -2.57
N HIS A 114 17.49 7.36 -1.71
CA HIS A 114 17.60 8.78 -1.37
C HIS A 114 17.76 8.90 0.14
N ASP A 115 18.99 8.70 0.62
CA ASP A 115 19.27 8.65 2.05
C ASP A 115 19.08 10.01 2.74
N GLU A 116 19.25 11.11 2.00
CA GLU A 116 18.95 12.47 2.43
C GLU A 116 17.46 12.68 2.75
N TRP A 117 16.58 11.86 2.18
CA TRP A 117 15.14 11.85 2.43
C TRP A 117 14.69 10.67 3.29
N LEU A 118 15.59 9.74 3.63
CA LEU A 118 15.27 8.42 4.17
C LEU A 118 14.25 7.65 3.29
N MET A 119 14.38 7.76 1.97
CA MET A 119 13.43 7.21 1.00
C MET A 119 14.08 6.24 0.03
N SER A 120 13.27 5.39 -0.61
CA SER A 120 13.71 4.61 -1.76
C SER A 120 12.61 4.46 -2.81
N PHE A 121 13.04 4.28 -4.05
CA PHE A 121 12.17 4.06 -5.18
C PHE A 121 12.50 2.68 -5.77
N TYR A 122 11.48 1.84 -5.92
CA TYR A 122 11.61 0.50 -6.47
C TYR A 122 10.72 0.38 -7.73
N PRO A 123 11.25 0.63 -8.94
CA PRO A 123 10.48 0.58 -10.19
C PRO A 123 10.07 -0.85 -10.61
N GLY A 124 10.74 -1.86 -10.05
CA GLY A 124 10.42 -3.27 -10.27
C GLY A 124 10.59 -3.74 -11.71
N ALA A 125 10.10 -4.94 -11.98
CA ALA A 125 10.14 -5.55 -13.31
C ALA A 125 8.99 -5.06 -14.21
N LYS A 126 9.14 -5.24 -15.52
CA LYS A 126 8.09 -5.00 -16.51
C LYS A 126 7.04 -6.12 -16.49
N THR A 127 6.19 -6.11 -15.48
CA THR A 127 5.08 -7.06 -15.28
C THR A 127 3.75 -6.40 -15.57
N GLU A 128 2.87 -7.07 -16.32
CA GLU A 128 1.46 -6.67 -16.46
C GLU A 128 0.64 -7.33 -15.35
N LEU A 129 -0.22 -6.56 -14.70
CA LEU A 129 -1.08 -6.99 -13.61
C LEU A 129 -2.54 -6.97 -14.06
N GLU A 130 -3.27 -8.02 -13.68
CA GLU A 130 -4.71 -8.06 -13.85
C GLU A 130 -5.40 -7.21 -12.78
N GLU A 131 -6.33 -6.34 -13.21
CA GLU A 131 -7.32 -5.77 -12.30
C GLU A 131 -8.54 -6.69 -12.24
N ILE A 132 -8.82 -7.25 -11.07
CA ILE A 132 -9.93 -8.16 -10.87
C ILE A 132 -11.21 -7.35 -10.63
N ALA A 133 -12.16 -7.51 -11.55
CA ALA A 133 -13.53 -7.01 -11.44
C ALA A 133 -14.51 -8.07 -10.87
N ASP A 134 -14.12 -9.34 -10.85
CA ASP A 134 -14.96 -10.44 -10.35
C ASP A 134 -15.00 -10.47 -8.82
N GLU A 135 -16.18 -10.21 -8.26
CA GLU A 135 -16.42 -10.20 -6.81
C GLU A 135 -16.19 -11.56 -6.14
N GLN A 136 -16.49 -12.67 -6.82
CA GLN A 136 -16.30 -14.02 -6.28
C GLN A 136 -14.82 -14.38 -6.22
N ARG A 137 -14.04 -14.01 -7.23
CA ARG A 137 -12.57 -14.13 -7.18
C ARG A 137 -11.99 -13.29 -6.06
N TRP A 138 -12.41 -12.03 -5.95
CA TRP A 138 -11.97 -11.15 -4.87
C TRP A 138 -12.29 -11.71 -3.47
N LYS A 139 -13.48 -12.30 -3.28
CA LYS A 139 -13.86 -12.95 -2.00
C LYS A 139 -13.03 -14.21 -1.69
N LYS A 140 -12.56 -14.93 -2.70
CA LYS A 140 -11.76 -16.15 -2.56
C LYS A 140 -10.25 -15.91 -2.48
N ARG A 141 -9.80 -14.65 -2.53
CA ARG A 141 -8.39 -14.30 -2.48
C ARG A 141 -7.70 -14.82 -1.23
N ILE A 142 -6.40 -15.06 -1.34
CA ILE A 142 -5.55 -15.41 -0.20
C ILE A 142 -5.29 -14.15 0.62
N VAL A 143 -5.81 -14.11 1.85
CA VAL A 143 -5.64 -12.98 2.78
C VAL A 143 -4.58 -13.25 3.85
N ARG A 144 -4.25 -14.52 4.12
CA ARG A 144 -3.27 -14.94 5.15
C ARG A 144 -2.20 -15.82 4.53
N ASN A 145 -0.99 -15.81 5.10
CA ASN A 145 0.19 -16.54 4.58
C ASN A 145 0.46 -16.19 3.11
N ARG A 146 0.36 -14.90 2.78
CA ARG A 146 0.55 -14.41 1.42
C ARG A 146 2.03 -14.53 1.06
N PRO A 147 2.35 -14.84 -0.21
CA PRO A 147 3.71 -14.67 -0.71
C PRO A 147 4.04 -13.17 -0.78
N LEU A 148 5.32 -12.80 -0.68
CA LEU A 148 5.84 -11.41 -0.70
C LEU A 148 5.59 -10.60 0.59
N HIS A 149 6.38 -10.92 1.62
CA HIS A 149 6.35 -10.24 2.93
C HIS A 149 6.65 -8.74 2.88
N ASP A 150 7.36 -8.25 1.86
CA ASP A 150 7.64 -6.81 1.73
C ASP A 150 6.35 -5.99 1.63
N LEU A 151 5.27 -6.57 1.09
CA LEU A 151 3.99 -5.87 0.93
C LEU A 151 3.19 -5.76 2.24
N ASP A 152 3.58 -6.52 3.28
CA ASP A 152 2.97 -6.44 4.61
C ASP A 152 3.30 -5.10 5.31
N PHE A 153 4.29 -4.35 4.82
CA PHE A 153 4.65 -3.00 5.30
C PHE A 153 3.87 -1.87 4.61
N SER A 154 2.85 -2.20 3.83
CA SER A 154 1.96 -1.22 3.19
C SER A 154 0.91 -0.69 4.17
N MET A 155 0.37 0.49 3.87
CA MET A 155 -0.75 1.00 4.63
C MET A 155 -2.02 0.21 4.27
N THR A 156 -2.85 -0.05 5.27
CA THR A 156 -4.20 -0.59 5.03
C THR A 156 -5.13 0.51 4.53
N LEU A 157 -6.01 0.17 3.59
CA LEU A 157 -7.10 1.01 3.13
C LEU A 157 -8.02 1.39 4.29
N ARG A 158 -8.24 0.46 5.23
CA ARG A 158 -8.93 0.77 6.47
C ARG A 158 -8.22 1.88 7.26
N GLY A 159 -6.90 1.81 7.39
CA GLY A 159 -6.10 2.84 8.05
C GLY A 159 -6.26 4.20 7.38
N VAL A 160 -6.28 4.27 6.05
CA VAL A 160 -6.55 5.51 5.31
C VAL A 160 -7.91 6.08 5.69
N HIS A 161 -8.96 5.25 5.66
CA HIS A 161 -10.30 5.69 6.04
C HIS A 161 -10.37 6.18 7.50
N GLU A 162 -9.65 5.53 8.42
CA GLU A 162 -9.59 5.94 9.82
C GLU A 162 -8.90 7.29 9.98
N ILE A 163 -7.80 7.55 9.26
CA ILE A 163 -7.16 8.88 9.27
C ILE A 163 -8.11 9.94 8.71
N LEU A 164 -8.78 9.67 7.59
CA LEU A 164 -9.74 10.62 7.03
C LEU A 164 -10.92 10.92 7.96
N ALA A 165 -11.40 9.91 8.68
CA ALA A 165 -12.55 10.04 9.58
C ALA A 165 -12.19 10.61 10.96
N HIS A 166 -10.99 10.32 11.47
CA HIS A 166 -10.62 10.54 12.88
C HIS A 166 -9.30 11.29 13.07
N GLY A 167 -8.59 11.63 11.99
CA GLY A 167 -7.26 12.25 12.04
C GLY A 167 -6.13 11.32 12.49
N ARG A 168 -6.43 10.04 12.75
CA ARG A 168 -5.44 9.03 13.16
C ARG A 168 -5.94 7.61 12.90
N VAL A 169 -5.01 6.67 12.83
CA VAL A 169 -5.31 5.24 12.87
C VAL A 169 -5.81 4.86 14.27
N LEU A 170 -6.85 4.04 14.33
CA LEU A 170 -7.40 3.57 15.59
C LEU A 170 -6.56 2.42 16.15
N THR A 171 -6.48 2.35 17.47
CA THR A 171 -5.80 1.28 18.19
C THR A 171 -6.57 -0.04 18.09
N SER A 172 -5.90 -1.16 18.35
CA SER A 172 -6.54 -2.49 18.39
C SER A 172 -7.71 -2.56 19.38
N TYR A 173 -7.62 -1.86 20.51
CA TYR A 173 -8.70 -1.77 21.48
C TYR A 173 -9.91 -1.01 20.92
N GLU A 174 -9.68 0.13 20.25
CA GLU A 174 -10.75 0.90 19.63
C GLU A 174 -11.43 0.13 18.50
N HIS A 175 -10.66 -0.64 17.72
CA HIS A 175 -11.24 -1.58 16.74
C HIS A 175 -12.13 -2.63 17.40
N TYR A 176 -11.70 -3.17 18.54
CA TYR A 176 -12.49 -4.14 19.29
C TYR A 176 -13.78 -3.51 19.83
N ALA A 177 -13.68 -2.31 20.43
CA ALA A 177 -14.82 -1.56 20.94
C ALA A 177 -15.84 -1.24 19.84
N LEU A 178 -15.39 -0.78 18.66
CA LEU A 178 -16.26 -0.53 17.51
C LEU A 178 -16.98 -1.79 17.03
N ARG A 179 -16.30 -2.95 17.00
CA ARG A 179 -16.93 -4.23 16.65
C ARG A 179 -18.04 -4.60 17.64
N LEU A 180 -17.81 -4.40 18.93
CA LEU A 180 -18.82 -4.63 19.97
C LEU A 180 -20.01 -3.67 19.80
N LEU A 181 -19.76 -2.38 19.60
CA LEU A 181 -20.81 -1.37 19.41
C LEU A 181 -21.66 -1.67 18.17
N HIS A 182 -21.06 -2.06 17.05
CA HIS A 182 -21.81 -2.50 15.86
C HIS A 182 -22.56 -3.82 16.08
N GLY A 183 -22.03 -4.73 16.91
CA GLY A 183 -22.74 -5.95 17.33
C GLY A 183 -23.97 -5.62 18.16
N TRP A 184 -23.83 -4.71 19.12
CA TRP A 184 -24.89 -4.27 20.03
C TRP A 184 -25.96 -3.44 19.31
N GLY A 185 -25.56 -2.53 18.41
CA GLY A 185 -26.49 -1.75 17.59
C GLY A 185 -27.36 -2.62 16.69
N ARG A 186 -26.83 -3.73 16.18
CA ARG A 186 -27.61 -4.72 15.40
C ARG A 186 -28.59 -5.51 16.27
N LEU A 187 -28.21 -5.86 17.50
CA LEU A 187 -29.06 -6.57 18.45
C LEU A 187 -30.20 -5.69 18.98
N LEU A 188 -29.91 -4.43 19.29
CA LEU A 188 -30.89 -3.46 19.80
C LEU A 188 -31.78 -2.88 18.69
N GLY A 189 -31.26 -2.73 17.47
CA GLY A 189 -32.02 -2.32 16.30
C GLY A 189 -33.04 -3.36 15.79
N HIS A 190 -33.01 -4.58 16.32
CA HIS A 190 -34.02 -5.62 16.08
C HIS A 190 -35.14 -5.67 17.13
N GLN A 191 -35.12 -4.81 18.16
CA GLN A 191 -36.19 -4.74 19.16
C GLN A 191 -37.18 -3.57 18.97
N SER A 192 -37.06 -2.79 17.88
CA SER A 192 -38.03 -1.75 17.54
C SER A 192 -38.76 -2.09 16.25
N LYS A 193 -39.71 -3.03 16.35
CA LYS A 193 -40.88 -3.14 15.46
C LYS A 193 -42.08 -3.56 16.27
#